data_AF-A0A2V5VYC2-F1
#
_entry.id   AF-A0A2V5VYC2-F1
#
_cell.length_a   1.000
_cell.length_b   1.000
_cell.length_c   1.000
_cell.angle_alpha   90.00
_cell.angle_beta   90.00
_cell.angle_gamma   90.00
#
_symmetry.space_group_name_H-M   'P 1'
#
loop_
_entity.id
_entity.type
_entity.pdbx_description
1 polymer ?
#
loop_
_entity_poly.entity_id
_entity_poly.type
_entity_poly.pdbx_seq_one_letter_code
_entity_poly.pdbx_strand_id
1 'polypeptide(L)'
;KWREPNGIELAATSDVQGRIVVTPGQPGLYSVRDAAGRQVRPVAVNLPASESDLKSLNPAQVQQQIARADEPSKTSSLIGFLDPTNRELWRVLLGAGLVLLLFESLLANRTFA
;
A
#
# COMPACT_ATOMS: atom_id res chain seq x y z
N LYS A 1 17.92 18.82 21.37
CA LYS A 1 18.39 18.52 19.99
C LYS A 1 17.24 18.01 19.15
N TRP A 2 17.27 18.29 17.85
CA TRP A 2 16.34 17.77 16.85
C TRP A 2 17.05 16.73 16.00
N ARG A 3 16.51 15.52 15.89
CA ARG A 3 17.11 14.45 15.07
C ARG A 3 16.22 14.15 13.88
N GLU A 4 16.82 14.20 12.72
CA GLU A 4 16.21 13.95 11.42
C GLU A 4 16.04 12.44 11.12
N PRO A 5 15.18 12.08 10.14
CA PRO A 5 14.99 10.69 9.71
C PRO A 5 16.28 10.02 9.21
N ASN A 6 17.17 10.78 8.58
CA ASN A 6 18.50 10.32 8.14
C ASN A 6 19.48 10.13 9.32
N GLY A 7 19.07 10.44 10.55
CA GLY A 7 19.88 10.31 11.76
C GLY A 7 20.72 11.53 12.12
N ILE A 8 20.76 12.58 11.29
CA ILE A 8 21.48 13.82 11.55
C ILE A 8 20.88 14.53 12.77
N GLU A 9 21.72 14.98 13.69
CA GLU A 9 21.31 15.78 14.83
C GLU A 9 21.60 17.26 14.60
N LEU A 10 20.55 18.07 14.75
CA LEU A 10 20.60 19.52 14.70
C LEU A 10 20.42 20.10 16.11
N ALA A 11 21.16 21.17 16.40
CA ALA A 11 20.94 21.95 17.59
C ALA A 11 19.54 22.56 17.53
N ALA A 12 18.80 22.47 18.63
CA ALA A 12 17.45 22.99 18.74
C ALA A 12 17.32 23.67 20.10
N THR A 13 17.00 24.95 20.08
CA THR A 13 16.82 25.79 21.28
C THR A 13 15.34 26.00 21.49
N SER A 14 14.88 25.82 22.72
CA SER A 14 13.50 26.11 23.09
C SER A 14 13.33 27.58 23.47
N ASP A 15 12.16 28.16 23.21
CA ASP A 15 11.76 29.45 23.74
C ASP A 15 11.46 29.38 25.25
N VAL A 16 11.10 30.53 25.84
CA VAL A 16 10.73 30.63 27.27
C VAL A 16 9.48 29.84 27.65
N GLN A 17 8.68 29.42 26.67
CA GLN A 17 7.52 28.53 26.85
C GLN A 17 7.85 27.06 26.55
N GLY A 18 9.13 26.73 26.31
CA GLY A 18 9.57 25.37 26.01
C GLY A 18 9.25 24.89 24.59
N ARG A 19 8.87 25.79 23.67
CA ARG A 19 8.56 25.45 22.28
C ARG A 19 9.81 25.48 21.42
N ILE A 20 9.88 24.57 20.47
CA ILE A 20 10.96 24.49 19.49
C ILE A 20 10.34 24.70 18.11
N VAL A 21 10.87 25.66 17.35
CA VAL A 21 10.48 25.90 15.95
C VAL A 21 11.50 25.22 15.05
N VAL A 22 11.03 24.35 14.16
CA VAL A 22 11.84 23.63 13.18
C VAL A 22 11.15 23.66 11.82
N THR A 23 11.95 23.68 10.75
CA THR A 23 11.46 23.58 9.37
C THR A 23 11.94 22.26 8.79
N PRO A 24 11.10 21.21 8.74
CA PRO A 24 11.49 19.91 8.21
C PRO A 24 11.73 19.98 6.70
N GLY A 25 12.86 19.45 6.22
CA GLY A 25 13.18 19.39 4.79
C GLY A 25 12.68 18.13 4.07
N GLN A 26 12.24 17.10 4.81
CA GLN A 26 11.82 15.82 4.26
C GLN A 26 10.71 15.18 5.11
N PRO A 27 9.84 14.35 4.52
CA PRO A 27 8.86 13.59 5.29
C PRO A 27 9.54 12.50 6.11
N GLY A 28 8.94 12.13 7.25
CA GLY A 28 9.41 11.01 8.06
C GLY A 28 9.26 11.19 9.57
N LEU A 29 9.92 10.31 10.32
CA LEU A 29 9.93 10.31 11.77
C LEU A 29 11.17 11.02 12.31
N TYR A 30 10.92 12.10 13.02
CA TYR A 30 11.89 12.90 13.74
C TYR A 30 11.85 12.57 15.23
N SER A 31 12.92 12.91 15.96
CA SER A 31 12.91 12.80 17.42
C SER A 31 13.51 14.03 18.10
N VAL A 32 12.81 14.51 19.13
CA VAL A 32 13.33 15.52 20.05
C VAL A 32 14.12 14.82 21.14
N ARG A 33 15.36 15.24 21.35
CA ARG A 33 16.25 14.70 22.39
C ARG A 33 16.64 15.75 23.42
N ASP A 34 16.75 15.35 24.67
CA ASP A 34 17.22 16.22 25.77
C ASP A 34 18.74 16.42 25.73
N ALA A 35 19.27 17.21 26.68
CA ALA A 35 20.71 17.46 26.79
C ALA A 35 21.51 16.20 27.13
N ALA A 36 20.89 15.20 27.76
CA ALA A 36 21.48 13.90 28.05
C ALA A 36 21.39 12.91 26.86
N GLY A 37 20.84 13.35 25.71
CA GLY A 37 20.72 12.54 24.50
C GLY A 37 19.54 11.56 24.50
N ARG A 38 18.68 11.60 25.53
CA ARG A 38 17.49 10.74 25.62
C ARG A 38 16.39 11.27 24.73
N GLN A 39 15.65 10.36 24.07
CA GLN A 39 14.49 10.73 23.28
C GLN A 39 13.34 11.16 24.19
N VAL A 40 12.91 12.42 24.03
CA VAL A 40 11.79 13.02 24.78
C VAL A 40 10.49 12.78 24.05
N ARG A 41 10.49 12.95 22.72
CA ARG A 41 9.27 12.87 21.92
C ARG A 41 9.54 12.50 20.45
N PRO A 42 8.83 11.51 19.88
CA PRO A 42 8.80 11.29 18.44
C PRO A 42 7.87 12.31 17.76
N VAL A 43 8.22 12.76 16.56
CA VAL A 43 7.44 13.70 15.75
C VAL A 43 7.34 13.15 14.34
N ALA A 44 6.12 12.88 13.87
CA ALA A 44 5.87 12.48 12.49
C ALA A 44 5.59 13.73 11.64
N VAL A 45 6.27 13.83 10.50
CA VAL A 45 6.10 14.95 9.56
C VAL A 45 5.72 14.38 8.20
N ASN A 46 4.62 14.86 7.64
CA ASN A 46 4.24 14.63 6.24
C ASN A 46 4.47 15.91 5.45
N LEU A 47 4.93 15.77 4.21
CA LEU A 47 5.13 16.85 3.25
C LEU A 47 4.48 16.43 1.92
N PRO A 48 3.61 17.27 1.32
CA PRO A 48 3.21 18.61 1.77
C PRO A 48 2.35 18.60 3.03
N ALA A 49 2.40 19.67 3.83
CA ALA A 49 1.66 19.78 5.10
C ALA A 49 0.13 19.61 4.94
N SER A 50 -0.39 19.86 3.72
CA SER A 50 -1.79 19.63 3.36
C SER A 50 -2.23 18.16 3.49
N GLU A 51 -1.31 17.19 3.40
CA GLU A 51 -1.65 15.78 3.60
C GLU A 51 -1.98 15.43 5.06
N SER A 52 -1.47 16.21 6.00
CA SER A 52 -1.80 16.10 7.43
C SER A 52 -2.88 17.08 7.86
N ASP A 53 -3.46 17.84 6.94
CA ASP A 53 -4.56 18.73 7.27
C ASP A 53 -5.79 17.88 7.61
N LEU A 54 -6.15 17.84 8.89
CA LEU A 54 -7.33 17.13 9.39
C LEU A 54 -8.63 17.88 9.09
N LYS A 55 -8.62 18.83 8.14
CA LYS A 55 -9.86 19.45 7.65
C LYS A 55 -10.81 18.35 7.18
N SER A 56 -11.98 18.35 7.78
CA SER A 56 -13.07 17.49 7.35
C SER A 56 -13.38 17.76 5.88
N LEU A 57 -13.15 16.76 5.04
CA LEU A 57 -13.60 16.80 3.64
C LEU A 57 -15.12 16.70 3.62
N ASN A 58 -15.77 17.58 2.85
CA ASN A 58 -17.21 17.50 2.66
C ASN A 58 -17.52 16.24 1.83
N PRO A 59 -18.47 15.38 2.26
CA PRO A 59 -18.88 14.21 1.49
C PRO A 59 -19.22 14.49 0.03
N ALA A 60 -19.79 15.67 -0.28
CA ALA A 60 -20.10 16.07 -1.65
C ALA A 60 -18.85 16.26 -2.53
N GLN A 61 -17.74 16.74 -1.95
CA GLN A 61 -16.48 16.92 -2.67
C GLN A 61 -15.82 15.56 -2.96
N VAL A 62 -15.88 14.63 -2.00
CA VAL A 62 -15.38 13.27 -2.17
C VAL A 62 -16.16 12.54 -3.27
N GLN A 63 -17.49 12.71 -3.30
CA GLN A 63 -18.36 12.09 -4.29
C GLN A 63 -18.03 12.55 -5.73
N GLN A 64 -17.60 13.80 -5.90
CA GLN A 64 -17.22 14.37 -7.21
C GLN A 64 -15.84 13.92 -7.70
N GLN A 65 -14.93 13.55 -6.79
CA GLN A 65 -13.58 13.09 -7.13
C GLN A 65 -13.51 11.61 -7.50
N ILE A 66 -14.52 10.83 -7.11
CA ILE A 66 -14.61 9.42 -7.48
C ILE A 66 -15.23 9.36 -8.88
N ALA A 67 -14.38 9.18 -9.90
CA ALA A 67 -14.84 8.83 -11.24
C ALA A 67 -15.58 7.49 -11.14
N ARG A 68 -16.90 7.56 -11.10
CA ARG A 68 -17.75 6.37 -11.12
C ARG A 68 -17.65 5.82 -12.55
N ALA A 69 -16.98 4.69 -12.71
CA ALA A 69 -17.05 3.97 -13.97
C ALA A 69 -18.48 3.42 -14.10
N ASP A 70 -19.30 4.08 -14.91
CA ASP A 70 -20.72 3.73 -15.08
C ASP A 70 -20.93 2.43 -15.86
N GLU A 71 -19.90 1.90 -16.51
CA GLU A 71 -19.97 0.61 -17.19
C GLU A 71 -18.84 -0.31 -16.73
N PRO A 72 -19.15 -1.53 -16.24
CA PRO A 72 -18.15 -2.58 -16.20
C PRO A 72 -17.70 -2.81 -17.64
N SER A 73 -16.39 -2.67 -17.89
CA SER A 73 -15.76 -3.00 -19.16
C SER A 73 -16.29 -4.36 -19.61
N LYS A 74 -17.06 -4.37 -20.70
CA LYS A 74 -17.57 -5.61 -21.32
C LYS A 74 -16.38 -6.31 -21.99
N THR A 75 -15.47 -6.82 -21.17
CA THR A 75 -14.41 -7.72 -21.62
C THR A 75 -15.10 -8.99 -22.07
N SER A 76 -14.99 -9.27 -23.37
CA SER A 76 -15.43 -10.52 -23.99
C SER A 76 -15.03 -11.70 -23.11
N SER A 77 -16.01 -12.51 -22.70
CA SER A 77 -15.84 -13.61 -21.75
C SER A 77 -14.74 -14.58 -22.15
N LEU A 78 -14.47 -14.73 -23.45
CA LEU A 78 -13.41 -15.58 -23.98
C LEU A 78 -11.99 -15.03 -23.73
N ILE A 79 -11.82 -13.71 -23.65
CA ILE A 79 -10.50 -13.08 -23.42
C ILE A 79 -10.16 -13.05 -21.92
N GLY A 80 -11.17 -12.94 -21.05
CA GLY A 80 -10.98 -12.97 -19.59
C GLY A 80 -10.45 -14.30 -19.03
N PHE A 81 -10.67 -15.43 -19.72
CA PHE A 81 -10.14 -16.74 -19.30
C PHE A 81 -8.62 -16.88 -19.45
N LEU A 82 -7.99 -16.09 -20.33
CA LEU A 82 -6.56 -16.18 -20.66
C LEU A 82 -5.74 -15.03 -20.07
N ASP A 83 -6.38 -14.11 -19.35
CA ASP A 83 -5.71 -12.97 -18.73
C ASP A 83 -4.84 -13.44 -17.54
N PRO A 84 -3.51 -13.25 -17.56
CA PRO A 84 -2.60 -13.72 -16.51
C PRO A 84 -2.83 -13.03 -15.16
N THR A 85 -3.59 -11.93 -15.12
CA THR A 85 -3.99 -11.24 -13.90
C THR A 85 -5.14 -11.94 -13.16
N ASN A 86 -5.77 -12.93 -13.80
CA ASN A 86 -6.99 -13.54 -13.27
C ASN A 86 -6.68 -14.64 -12.23
N ARG A 87 -7.26 -14.50 -11.04
CA ARG A 87 -7.04 -15.40 -9.87
C ARG A 87 -7.56 -16.83 -10.07
N GLU A 88 -8.02 -17.17 -11.28
CA GLU A 88 -8.67 -18.43 -11.60
C GLU A 88 -7.82 -19.36 -12.49
N LEU A 89 -6.60 -18.95 -12.86
CA LEU A 89 -5.68 -19.78 -13.67
C LEU A 89 -5.45 -21.17 -13.04
N TRP A 90 -5.39 -21.25 -11.71
CA TRP A 90 -5.23 -22.52 -11.00
C TRP A 90 -6.40 -23.49 -11.22
N ARG A 91 -7.63 -22.99 -11.44
CA ARG A 91 -8.80 -23.85 -11.75
C ARG A 91 -8.69 -24.46 -13.14
N VAL A 92 -8.19 -23.70 -14.11
CA VAL A 92 -7.94 -24.18 -15.46
C VAL A 92 -6.84 -25.24 -15.45
N LEU A 93 -5.75 -25.00 -14.72
CA LEU A 93 -4.66 -25.97 -14.56
C LEU A 93 -5.13 -27.26 -13.88
N LEU A 94 -5.93 -27.16 -12.81
CA LEU A 94 -6.52 -28.33 -12.15
C LEU A 94 -7.48 -29.09 -13.06
N GLY A 95 -8.34 -28.37 -13.80
CA GLY A 95 -9.27 -28.97 -14.76
C GLY A 95 -8.52 -29.72 -15.87
N ALA A 96 -7.49 -29.10 -16.45
CA ALA A 96 -6.64 -29.73 -17.47
C ALA A 96 -5.91 -30.96 -16.92
N GLY A 97 -5.35 -30.88 -15.71
CA GLY A 97 -4.70 -32.02 -15.05
C GLY A 97 -5.67 -33.16 -14.77
N LEU A 98 -6.88 -32.86 -14.31
CA LEU A 98 -7.92 -33.86 -14.08
C LEU A 98 -8.31 -34.59 -15.36
N VAL A 99 -8.50 -33.86 -16.47
CA VAL A 99 -8.78 -34.45 -17.78
C VAL A 99 -7.64 -35.37 -18.23
N LEU A 100 -6.40 -34.92 -18.06
CA LEU A 100 -5.22 -35.72 -18.40
C LEU A 100 -5.19 -37.04 -17.61
N LEU A 101 -5.42 -36.98 -16.30
CA LEU A 101 -5.45 -38.14 -15.42
C LEU A 101 -6.58 -39.12 -15.77
N LEU A 102 -7.76 -38.61 -16.15
CA LEU A 102 -8.87 -39.45 -16.60
C LEU A 102 -8.53 -40.15 -17.92
N PHE A 103 -7.91 -39.44 -18.86
CA PHE A 103 -7.43 -40.03 -20.10
C PHE A 103 -6.38 -41.11 -19.85
N GLU A 104 -5.36 -40.82 -19.04
CA GLU A 104 -4.34 -41.82 -18.69
C GLU A 104 -4.95 -43.05 -18.02
N SER A 105 -5.90 -42.86 -17.11
CA SER A 105 -6.58 -43.97 -16.43
C SER A 105 -7.38 -44.83 -17.42
N LEU A 106 -8.06 -44.20 -18.38
CA LEU A 106 -8.80 -44.91 -19.43
C LEU A 106 -7.89 -45.66 -20.40
N LEU A 107 -6.75 -45.05 -20.78
CA LEU A 107 -5.74 -45.72 -21.60
C LEU A 107 -5.13 -46.90 -20.83
N ALA A 108 -4.66 -46.68 -19.61
CA ALA A 108 -4.06 -47.73 -18.77
C ALA A 108 -5.02 -48.91 -18.58
N ASN A 109 -6.31 -48.65 -18.34
CA ASN A 109 -7.31 -49.71 -18.21
C ASN A 109 -7.55 -50.51 -19.51
N ARG A 110 -7.22 -49.95 -20.68
CA ARG A 110 -7.29 -50.66 -21.97
C ARG A 110 -6.00 -51.34 -22.39
N THR A 111 -4.84 -50.93 -21.86
CA THR A 111 -3.56 -51.57 -22.19
C THR A 111 -3.29 -52.82 -21.35
N PHE A 112 -4.02 -53.02 -20.24
CA PHE A 112 -3.91 -54.20 -19.36
C PHE A 112 -5.03 -55.25 -19.57
N ALA A 113 -5.88 -55.10 -20.59
CA ALA A 113 -6.87 -56.08 -21.04
C ALA A 113 -6.46 -56.67 -22.39
#